data_AF-A0A254SN69-F1
#
_entry.id   AF-A0A254SN69-F1
#
_cell.length_a   1.000
_cell.length_b   1.000
_cell.length_c   1.000
_cell.angle_alpha   90.00
_cell.angle_beta   90.00
_cell.angle_gamma   90.00
#
_symmetry.space_group_name_H-M   'P 1'
#
loop_
_entity.id
_entity.type
_entity.pdbx_description
1 polymer ?
#
loop_
_entity_poly.entity_id
_entity_poly.type
_entity_poly.pdbx_seq_one_letter_code
_entity_poly.pdbx_strand_id
1 'polypeptide(L)'
;MKWFYIDTSITDGDRRQGPYSIDEIRDFVNEGKIKDETLVWHSGETNWKAWKDFPEASEPPEPTEEELLKQTIETLLQGRMQRKRFAGFFVRANAFIIDNLILSVVGAIFLYIISLAGMLDLSAASEIANQYIENPTSTELVSKALELPGMSTFFTIWSVVQAIYFIVFHAVWGATPGKKLMRIHVEMANGEKLSWAFSIFRFVASIVTQATLIFYGLGYLIVLIDPQKRALHDFIAQTRVVHNAIEQKEKKEV
;
A
#
# COMPACT_ATOMS: atom_id res chain seq x y z
N MET A 1 -5.99 42.78 2.54
CA MET A 1 -6.52 44.07 2.05
C MET A 1 -7.45 43.77 0.88
N LYS A 2 -8.58 44.47 0.73
CA LYS A 2 -9.52 44.21 -0.39
C LYS A 2 -9.19 45.14 -1.55
N TRP A 3 -8.92 44.57 -2.72
CA TRP A 3 -8.54 45.26 -3.94
C TRP A 3 -9.66 45.22 -4.98
N PHE A 4 -9.73 46.25 -5.80
CA PHE A 4 -10.68 46.39 -6.90
C PHE A 4 -9.97 46.98 -8.11
N TYR A 5 -10.39 46.63 -9.32
CA TYR A 5 -9.89 47.22 -10.56
C TYR A 5 -11.04 47.65 -11.48
N ILE A 6 -10.76 48.55 -12.42
CA ILE A 6 -11.71 48.94 -13.46
C ILE A 6 -11.47 48.11 -14.71
N ASP A 7 -12.46 47.31 -15.09
CA ASP A 7 -12.41 46.55 -16.33
C ASP A 7 -12.89 47.42 -17.50
N THR A 8 -11.96 47.76 -18.39
CA THR A 8 -12.24 48.60 -19.56
C THR A 8 -12.90 47.85 -20.71
N SER A 9 -12.98 46.51 -20.64
CA SER A 9 -13.71 45.69 -21.60
C SER A 9 -15.24 45.75 -21.41
N ILE A 10 -15.70 46.16 -20.22
CA ILE A 10 -17.11 46.30 -19.88
C ILE A 10 -17.62 47.66 -20.39
N THR A 11 -18.44 47.63 -21.44
CA THR A 11 -18.99 48.85 -22.07
C THR A 11 -20.32 49.31 -21.48
N ASP A 12 -21.07 48.42 -20.81
CA ASP A 12 -22.36 48.69 -20.18
C ASP A 12 -22.43 48.06 -18.77
N GLY A 13 -22.95 48.78 -17.77
CA GLY A 13 -22.98 48.36 -16.36
C GLY A 13 -21.81 48.85 -15.47
N ASP A 14 -21.68 48.26 -14.26
CA ASP A 14 -20.60 48.58 -13.31
C ASP A 14 -19.27 47.98 -13.78
N ARG A 15 -18.29 48.85 -14.04
CA ARG A 15 -16.95 48.45 -14.49
C ARG A 15 -16.03 48.01 -13.35
N ARG A 16 -16.43 48.24 -12.09
CA ARG A 16 -15.64 47.90 -10.91
C ARG A 16 -15.71 46.40 -10.63
N GLN A 17 -14.57 45.73 -10.66
CA GLN A 17 -14.43 44.32 -10.32
C GLN A 17 -13.72 44.14 -8.98
N GLY A 18 -14.23 43.24 -8.14
CA GLY A 18 -13.69 42.93 -6.81
C GLY A 18 -14.79 42.66 -5.76
N PRO A 19 -14.42 42.39 -4.50
CA PRO A 19 -13.08 42.49 -3.91
C PRO A 19 -12.18 41.27 -4.20
N TYR A 20 -10.90 41.53 -4.47
CA TYR A 20 -9.83 40.53 -4.62
C TYR A 20 -8.73 40.70 -3.57
N SER A 21 -7.92 39.65 -3.38
CA SER A 21 -6.63 39.69 -2.70
C SER A 21 -5.55 40.28 -3.61
N ILE A 22 -4.40 40.66 -3.03
CA ILE A 22 -3.27 41.17 -3.81
C ILE A 22 -2.67 40.10 -4.74
N ASP A 23 -2.70 38.83 -4.33
CA ASP A 23 -2.19 37.72 -5.13
C ASP A 23 -3.08 37.50 -6.36
N GLU A 24 -4.42 37.57 -6.21
CA GLU A 24 -5.35 37.51 -7.35
C GLU A 24 -5.19 38.71 -8.31
N ILE A 25 -4.94 39.92 -7.80
CA ILE A 25 -4.64 41.09 -8.65
C ILE A 25 -3.36 40.85 -9.44
N ARG A 26 -2.32 40.29 -8.83
CA ARG A 26 -1.06 39.93 -9.52
C ARG A 26 -1.26 38.85 -10.56
N ASP A 27 -2.09 37.84 -10.28
CA ASP A 27 -2.46 36.84 -11.28
C ASP A 27 -3.16 37.49 -12.48
N PHE A 28 -4.06 38.46 -12.27
CA PHE A 28 -4.70 39.21 -13.36
C PHE A 28 -3.73 40.09 -14.15
N VAL A 29 -2.65 40.59 -13.52
CA VAL A 29 -1.58 41.29 -14.21
C VAL A 29 -0.76 40.32 -15.07
N ASN A 30 -0.40 39.15 -14.52
CA ASN A 30 0.31 38.09 -15.24
C ASN A 30 -0.50 37.53 -16.43
N GLU A 31 -1.83 37.45 -16.28
CA GLU A 31 -2.78 37.07 -17.33
C GLU A 31 -3.02 38.20 -18.36
N GLY A 32 -2.50 39.42 -18.11
CA GLY A 32 -2.66 40.59 -18.97
C GLY A 32 -4.03 41.26 -18.93
N LYS A 33 -4.91 40.88 -17.98
CA LYS A 33 -6.21 41.53 -17.73
C LYS A 33 -6.05 42.92 -17.11
N ILE A 34 -5.09 43.05 -16.20
CA ILE A 34 -4.70 44.33 -15.59
C ILE A 34 -3.38 44.75 -16.24
N LYS A 35 -3.35 45.96 -16.79
CA LYS A 35 -2.16 46.58 -17.39
C LYS A 35 -1.66 47.68 -16.45
N ASP A 36 -0.46 48.18 -16.71
CA ASP A 36 0.16 49.26 -15.95
C ASP A 36 -0.75 50.48 -15.75
N GLU A 37 -1.54 50.82 -16.76
CA GLU A 37 -2.47 51.96 -16.74
C GLU A 37 -3.88 51.62 -16.22
N THR A 38 -4.16 50.35 -15.91
CA THR A 38 -5.46 49.94 -15.38
C THR A 38 -5.65 50.57 -14.00
N LEU A 39 -6.81 51.22 -13.79
CA LEU A 39 -7.13 51.84 -12.52
C LEU A 39 -7.47 50.78 -11.48
N VAL A 40 -6.72 50.81 -10.37
CA VAL A 40 -6.83 49.91 -9.24
C VAL A 40 -7.04 50.73 -7.96
N TRP A 41 -7.81 50.19 -7.01
CA TRP A 41 -8.07 50.81 -5.71
C TRP A 41 -8.16 49.75 -4.62
N HIS A 42 -7.69 50.07 -3.43
CA HIS A 42 -7.89 49.27 -2.23
C HIS A 42 -8.24 50.16 -1.03
N SER A 43 -8.72 49.56 0.06
CA SER A 43 -9.26 50.26 1.23
C SER A 43 -8.30 51.21 1.97
N GLY A 44 -7.03 51.29 1.57
CA GLY A 44 -6.02 52.20 2.14
C GLY A 44 -5.79 53.45 1.29
N GLU A 45 -6.43 53.55 0.12
CA GLU A 45 -6.22 54.63 -0.83
C GLU A 45 -7.39 55.62 -0.85
N THR A 46 -7.07 56.90 -1.05
CA THR A 46 -8.10 57.95 -1.16
C THR A 46 -8.69 58.03 -2.57
N ASN A 47 -7.92 57.68 -3.60
CA ASN A 47 -8.31 57.76 -5.01
C ASN A 47 -7.87 56.52 -5.78
N TRP A 48 -8.55 56.24 -6.89
CA TRP A 48 -8.11 55.24 -7.87
C TRP A 48 -6.78 55.68 -8.48
N LYS A 49 -5.82 54.75 -8.61
CA LYS A 49 -4.49 54.99 -9.19
C LYS A 49 -4.20 53.93 -10.24
N ALA A 50 -3.26 54.21 -11.14
CA ALA A 50 -2.82 53.21 -12.11
C ALA A 50 -2.05 52.09 -11.39
N TRP A 51 -2.15 50.85 -11.86
CA TRP A 51 -1.46 49.71 -11.26
C TRP A 51 0.03 49.97 -11.06
N LYS A 52 0.73 50.53 -12.06
CA LYS A 52 2.15 50.86 -12.00
C LYS A 52 2.57 51.82 -10.87
N ASP A 53 1.62 52.60 -10.34
CA ASP A 53 1.89 53.59 -9.28
C ASP A 53 1.87 52.95 -7.88
N PHE A 54 1.47 51.68 -7.77
CA PHE A 54 1.48 50.93 -6.53
C PHE A 54 2.86 50.30 -6.26
N PRO A 55 3.39 50.39 -5.03
CA PRO A 55 4.58 49.63 -4.63
C PRO A 55 4.42 48.12 -4.86
N GLU A 56 3.20 47.60 -4.75
CA GLU A 56 2.88 46.19 -4.95
C GLU A 56 2.95 45.74 -6.42
N ALA A 57 3.04 46.68 -7.36
CA ALA A 57 3.18 46.45 -8.80
C ALA A 57 4.62 46.20 -9.25
N SER A 58 5.62 46.47 -8.41
CA SER A 58 6.93 45.89 -8.62
C SER A 58 6.82 44.37 -8.50
N GLU A 59 7.46 43.63 -9.42
CA GLU A 59 7.52 42.16 -9.35
C GLU A 59 7.82 41.72 -7.91
N PRO A 60 7.13 40.69 -7.38
CA PRO A 60 7.49 40.12 -6.10
C PRO A 60 8.99 39.84 -6.11
N PRO A 61 9.72 40.13 -5.03
CA PRO A 61 11.13 39.76 -4.97
C PRO A 61 11.24 38.27 -5.33
N GLU A 62 12.13 37.93 -6.28
CA GLU A 62 12.42 36.53 -6.56
C GLU A 62 12.66 35.82 -5.22
N PRO A 63 12.09 34.62 -5.02
CA PRO A 63 12.27 33.88 -3.78
C PRO A 63 13.76 33.79 -3.52
N THR A 64 14.14 34.18 -2.31
CA THR A 64 15.56 34.20 -1.91
C THR A 64 16.17 32.82 -2.08
N GLU A 65 17.49 32.74 -2.26
CA GLU A 65 18.20 31.45 -2.33
C GLU A 65 17.83 30.53 -1.14
N GLU A 66 17.62 31.13 0.04
CA GLU A 66 17.15 30.42 1.25
C GLU A 66 15.73 29.85 1.10
N GLU A 67 14.79 30.58 0.51
CA GLU A 67 13.41 30.12 0.27
C GLU A 67 13.35 29.04 -0.80
N LEU A 68 14.11 29.19 -1.89
CA LEU A 68 14.26 28.16 -2.91
C LEU A 68 14.87 26.88 -2.34
N LEU A 69 15.88 27.02 -1.47
CA LEU A 69 16.48 25.90 -0.76
C LEU A 69 15.45 25.22 0.14
N LYS A 70 14.66 25.97 0.91
CA LYS A 70 13.59 25.42 1.77
C LYS A 70 12.54 24.68 0.96
N GLN A 71 11.99 25.28 -0.10
CA GLN A 71 11.00 24.62 -0.96
C GLN A 71 11.56 23.36 -1.62
N THR A 72 12.80 23.40 -2.08
CA THR A 72 13.48 22.24 -2.68
C THR A 72 13.65 21.12 -1.64
N ILE A 73 14.13 21.46 -0.44
CA ILE A 73 14.28 20.51 0.66
C ILE A 73 12.93 19.92 1.04
N GLU A 74 11.88 20.73 1.19
CA GLU A 74 10.53 20.26 1.50
C GLU A 74 10.01 19.31 0.42
N THR A 75 10.18 19.66 -0.85
CA THR A 75 9.78 18.82 -1.99
C THR A 75 10.54 17.48 -1.99
N LEU A 76 11.86 17.51 -1.76
CA LEU A 76 12.68 16.31 -1.67
C LEU A 76 12.32 15.45 -0.46
N LEU A 77 12.03 16.07 0.68
CA LEU A 77 11.59 15.39 1.90
C LEU A 77 10.22 14.74 1.70
N GLN A 78 9.26 15.44 1.10
CA GLN A 78 7.96 14.90 0.73
C GLN A 78 8.11 13.70 -0.21
N GLY A 79 8.90 13.84 -1.28
CA GLY A 79 9.18 12.74 -2.21
C GLY A 79 9.90 11.55 -1.57
N ARG A 80 10.74 11.78 -0.54
CA ARG A 80 11.39 10.71 0.23
C ARG A 80 10.42 10.02 1.19
N MET A 81 9.54 10.76 1.86
CA MET A 81 8.53 10.18 2.75
C MET A 81 7.47 9.37 1.98
N GLN A 82 7.16 9.77 0.75
CA GLN A 82 6.20 9.06 -0.11
C GLN A 82 6.78 7.81 -0.78
N ARG A 83 8.11 7.59 -0.76
CA ARG A 83 8.72 6.38 -1.30
C ARG A 83 8.46 5.17 -0.39
N LYS A 84 7.33 4.48 -0.64
CA LYS A 84 7.04 3.18 -0.02
C LYS A 84 8.16 2.20 -0.35
N ARG A 85 8.72 1.57 0.70
CA ARG A 85 9.73 0.52 0.55
C ARG A 85 9.04 -0.81 0.25
N PHE A 86 9.29 -1.39 -0.93
CA PHE A 86 8.74 -2.69 -1.29
C PHE A 86 9.41 -3.85 -0.53
N ALA A 87 8.59 -4.80 -0.10
CA ALA A 87 9.03 -5.99 0.63
C ALA A 87 9.58 -7.05 -0.34
N GLY A 88 10.85 -7.40 -0.16
CA GLY A 88 11.52 -8.40 -1.00
C GLY A 88 11.20 -9.85 -0.66
N PHE A 89 11.88 -10.78 -1.34
CA PHE A 89 11.65 -12.21 -1.20
C PHE A 89 11.83 -12.74 0.22
N PHE A 90 12.99 -12.51 0.85
CA PHE A 90 13.32 -13.11 2.15
C PHE A 90 12.39 -12.67 3.30
N VAL A 91 11.98 -11.40 3.33
CA VAL A 91 11.03 -10.92 4.36
C VAL A 91 9.65 -11.56 4.20
N ARG A 92 9.22 -11.80 2.95
CA ARG A 92 7.98 -12.53 2.64
C ARG A 92 8.10 -14.02 2.98
N ALA A 93 9.25 -14.64 2.68
CA ALA A 93 9.54 -16.04 3.01
C ALA A 93 9.52 -16.26 4.53
N ASN A 94 10.17 -15.40 5.31
CA ASN A 94 10.13 -15.46 6.78
C ASN A 94 8.71 -15.27 7.32
N ALA A 95 7.94 -14.31 6.79
CA ALA A 95 6.53 -14.15 7.16
C ALA A 95 5.71 -15.42 6.88
N PHE A 96 5.95 -16.07 5.74
CA PHE A 96 5.30 -17.32 5.38
C PHE A 96 5.68 -18.47 6.32
N ILE A 97 6.96 -18.59 6.71
CA ILE A 97 7.41 -19.59 7.69
C ILE A 97 6.71 -19.39 9.03
N ILE A 98 6.59 -18.14 9.50
CA ILE A 98 5.86 -17.82 10.75
C ILE A 98 4.39 -18.20 10.63
N ASP A 99 3.73 -17.86 9.52
CA ASP A 99 2.33 -18.25 9.29
C ASP A 99 2.17 -19.78 9.28
N ASN A 100 3.11 -20.52 8.67
CA ASN A 100 3.07 -21.99 8.66
C ASN A 100 3.32 -22.59 10.05
N LEU A 101 4.16 -21.97 10.88
CA LEU A 101 4.35 -22.41 12.27
C LEU A 101 3.08 -22.20 13.10
N ILE A 102 2.39 -21.07 12.93
CA ILE A 102 1.12 -20.81 13.61
C ILE A 102 0.07 -21.83 13.15
N LEU A 103 -0.06 -22.01 11.84
CA LEU A 103 -1.02 -22.95 11.26
C LEU A 103 -0.68 -24.40 11.61
N SER A 104 0.59 -24.80 11.73
CA SER A 104 0.94 -26.18 12.10
C SER A 104 0.50 -26.53 13.52
N VAL A 105 0.62 -25.60 14.46
CA VAL A 105 0.12 -25.78 15.84
C VAL A 105 -1.40 -25.94 15.84
N VAL A 106 -2.12 -25.07 15.10
CA VAL A 106 -3.59 -25.17 14.98
C VAL A 106 -4.02 -26.47 14.31
N GLY A 107 -3.28 -26.89 13.26
CA GLY A 107 -3.52 -28.12 12.53
C GLY A 107 -3.28 -29.36 13.38
N ALA A 108 -2.23 -29.37 14.22
CA ALA A 108 -1.97 -30.46 15.15
C ALA A 108 -3.07 -30.60 16.20
N ILE A 109 -3.58 -29.49 16.74
CA ILE A 109 -4.73 -29.50 17.65
C ILE A 109 -5.97 -30.07 16.95
N PHE A 110 -6.23 -29.64 15.71
CA PHE A 110 -7.36 -30.13 14.93
C PHE A 110 -7.24 -31.63 14.60
N LEU A 111 -6.05 -32.09 14.21
CA LEU A 111 -5.75 -33.51 13.97
C LEU A 111 -5.99 -34.35 15.23
N TYR A 112 -5.55 -33.84 16.40
CA TYR A 112 -5.77 -34.47 17.68
C TYR A 112 -7.27 -34.58 18.03
N ILE A 113 -8.06 -33.53 17.77
CA ILE A 113 -9.52 -33.55 17.99
C ILE A 113 -10.21 -34.61 17.11
N ILE A 114 -9.84 -34.71 15.82
CA ILE A 114 -10.37 -35.75 14.92
C ILE A 114 -10.00 -37.15 15.42
N SER A 115 -8.79 -37.31 15.95
CA SER A 115 -8.38 -38.59 16.54
C SER A 115 -9.19 -38.94 17.79
N LEU A 116 -9.44 -37.96 18.68
CA LEU A 116 -10.32 -38.15 19.84
C LEU A 116 -11.76 -38.50 19.47
N ALA A 117 -12.23 -38.01 18.32
CA ALA A 117 -13.54 -38.37 17.78
C ALA A 117 -13.59 -39.80 17.20
N GLY A 118 -12.49 -40.56 17.25
CA GLY A 118 -12.38 -41.91 16.69
C GLY A 118 -12.33 -41.94 15.17
N MET A 119 -12.17 -40.79 14.53
CA MET A 119 -12.18 -40.66 13.07
C MET A 119 -10.81 -40.91 12.45
N LEU A 120 -9.72 -40.79 13.23
CA LEU A 120 -8.34 -40.97 12.79
C LEU A 120 -7.52 -41.69 13.87
N ASP A 121 -6.75 -42.70 13.47
CA ASP A 121 -5.75 -43.32 14.34
C ASP A 121 -4.41 -42.57 14.25
N LEU A 122 -4.09 -41.81 15.30
CA LEU A 122 -2.87 -41.02 15.36
C LEU A 122 -1.61 -41.90 15.45
N SER A 123 -1.71 -43.11 16.00
CA SER A 123 -0.58 -44.04 16.08
C SER A 123 -0.20 -44.55 14.69
N ALA A 124 -1.19 -44.96 13.90
CA ALA A 124 -1.00 -45.34 12.49
C ALA A 124 -0.45 -44.18 11.66
N ALA A 125 -0.98 -42.96 11.85
CA ALA A 125 -0.47 -41.77 11.18
C ALA A 125 1.00 -41.48 11.55
N SER A 126 1.37 -41.64 12.82
CA SER A 126 2.75 -41.43 13.30
C SER A 126 3.72 -42.48 12.76
N GLU A 127 3.29 -43.73 12.62
CA GLU A 127 4.11 -44.80 12.06
C GLU A 127 4.43 -44.52 10.59
N ILE A 128 3.42 -44.13 9.80
CA ILE A 128 3.62 -43.75 8.40
C ILE A 128 4.53 -42.53 8.29
N ALA A 129 4.37 -41.53 9.16
CA ALA A 129 5.22 -40.34 9.17
C ALA A 129 6.70 -40.70 9.46
N ASN A 130 6.97 -41.59 10.40
CA ASN A 130 8.33 -42.05 10.70
C ASN A 130 8.95 -42.81 9.51
N GLN A 131 8.18 -43.68 8.85
CA GLN A 131 8.64 -44.38 7.64
C GLN A 131 8.91 -43.39 6.49
N TYR A 132 8.12 -42.32 6.37
CA TYR A 132 8.34 -41.30 5.35
C TYR A 132 9.61 -40.48 5.60
N ILE A 133 10.00 -40.24 6.86
CA ILE A 133 11.28 -39.59 7.19
C ILE A 133 12.46 -40.42 6.70
N GLU A 134 12.36 -41.75 6.80
CA GLU A 134 13.39 -42.67 6.32
C GLU A 134 13.41 -42.78 4.79
N ASN A 135 12.25 -42.69 4.13
CA ASN A 135 12.14 -42.74 2.67
C ASN A 135 11.16 -41.68 2.11
N PRO A 136 11.61 -40.42 1.94
CA PRO A 136 10.75 -39.31 1.54
C PRO A 136 10.31 -39.38 0.07
N THR A 137 10.93 -40.26 -0.72
CA THR A 137 10.58 -40.47 -2.14
C THR A 137 9.55 -41.57 -2.36
N SER A 138 9.11 -42.25 -1.30
CA SER A 138 8.16 -43.35 -1.40
C SER A 138 6.74 -42.85 -1.73
N THR A 139 6.27 -43.17 -2.93
CA THR A 139 4.89 -42.86 -3.34
C THR A 139 3.86 -43.73 -2.63
N GLU A 140 4.24 -44.96 -2.26
CA GLU A 140 3.40 -45.91 -1.52
C GLU A 140 3.04 -45.41 -0.11
N LEU A 141 4.00 -44.82 0.61
CA LEU A 141 3.72 -44.25 1.94
C LEU A 141 2.78 -43.04 1.83
N VAL A 142 2.91 -42.26 0.76
CA VAL A 142 2.01 -41.14 0.48
C VAL A 142 0.59 -41.62 0.22
N SER A 143 0.40 -42.66 -0.61
CA SER A 143 -0.94 -43.23 -0.83
C SER A 143 -1.52 -43.84 0.44
N LYS A 144 -0.71 -44.59 1.21
CA LYS A 144 -1.13 -45.18 2.49
C LYS A 144 -1.55 -44.11 3.50
N ALA A 145 -0.84 -42.99 3.58
CA ALA A 145 -1.20 -41.87 4.43
C ALA A 145 -2.57 -41.28 4.04
N LEU A 146 -2.80 -41.06 2.74
CA LEU A 146 -4.05 -40.48 2.23
C LEU A 146 -5.26 -41.39 2.41
N GLU A 147 -5.05 -42.71 2.40
CA GLU A 147 -6.08 -43.73 2.60
C GLU A 147 -6.44 -43.96 4.07
N LEU A 148 -5.68 -43.42 5.03
CA LEU A 148 -6.02 -43.52 6.44
C LEU A 148 -7.42 -42.95 6.71
N PRO A 149 -8.27 -43.66 7.50
CA PRO A 149 -9.57 -43.14 7.91
C PRO A 149 -9.44 -41.74 8.50
N GLY A 150 -10.30 -40.82 8.05
CA GLY A 150 -10.33 -39.43 8.51
C GLY A 150 -9.23 -38.52 7.95
N MET A 151 -8.20 -39.04 7.28
CA MET A 151 -7.13 -38.21 6.72
C MET A 151 -7.61 -37.32 5.56
N SER A 152 -8.41 -37.87 4.64
CA SER A 152 -9.01 -37.09 3.54
C SER A 152 -9.95 -36.00 4.05
N THR A 153 -10.73 -36.31 5.09
CA THR A 153 -11.60 -35.36 5.80
C THR A 153 -10.78 -34.26 6.45
N PHE A 154 -9.69 -34.62 7.16
CA PHE A 154 -8.76 -33.67 7.74
C PHE A 154 -8.21 -32.72 6.67
N PHE A 155 -7.62 -33.23 5.58
CA PHE A 155 -7.04 -32.40 4.52
C PHE A 155 -8.06 -31.47 3.88
N THR A 156 -9.29 -31.95 3.65
CA THR A 156 -10.35 -31.14 3.05
C THR A 156 -10.73 -29.99 3.97
N ILE A 157 -11.06 -30.27 5.24
CA ILE A 157 -11.43 -29.22 6.20
C ILE A 157 -10.25 -28.26 6.42
N TRP A 158 -9.04 -28.82 6.54
CA TRP A 158 -7.82 -28.04 6.77
C TRP A 158 -7.53 -27.08 5.62
N SER A 159 -7.70 -27.51 4.37
CA SER A 159 -7.55 -26.65 3.19
C SER A 159 -8.51 -25.45 3.20
N VAL A 160 -9.76 -25.67 3.65
CA VAL A 160 -10.77 -24.62 3.79
C VAL A 160 -10.39 -23.65 4.92
N VAL A 161 -9.94 -24.17 6.06
CA VAL A 161 -9.46 -23.34 7.18
C VAL A 161 -8.29 -22.46 6.76
N GLN A 162 -7.31 -23.00 6.04
CA GLN A 162 -6.19 -22.24 5.51
C GLN A 162 -6.64 -21.16 4.53
N ALA A 163 -7.56 -21.48 3.61
CA ALA A 163 -8.12 -20.52 2.68
C ALA A 163 -8.79 -19.35 3.41
N ILE A 164 -9.66 -19.65 4.38
CA ILE A 164 -10.33 -18.64 5.20
C ILE A 164 -9.30 -17.79 5.94
N TYR A 165 -8.29 -18.40 6.57
CA TYR A 165 -7.23 -17.69 7.26
C TYR A 165 -6.58 -16.64 6.35
N PHE A 166 -6.04 -17.04 5.20
CA PHE A 166 -5.34 -16.10 4.32
C PHE A 166 -6.27 -15.03 3.76
N ILE A 167 -7.47 -15.41 3.27
CA ILE A 167 -8.42 -14.47 2.68
C ILE A 167 -8.87 -13.41 3.69
N VAL A 168 -9.28 -13.83 4.89
CA VAL A 168 -9.79 -12.93 5.92
C VAL A 168 -8.68 -12.00 6.41
N PHE A 169 -7.49 -12.53 6.70
CA PHE A 169 -6.40 -11.70 7.20
C PHE A 169 -5.95 -10.64 6.18
N HIS A 170 -5.89 -11.02 4.90
CA HIS A 170 -5.56 -10.08 3.83
C HIS A 170 -6.68 -9.08 3.56
N ALA A 171 -7.94 -9.48 3.57
CA ALA A 171 -9.06 -8.57 3.32
C ALA A 171 -9.25 -7.54 4.43
N VAL A 172 -9.09 -7.94 5.70
CA VAL A 172 -9.37 -7.04 6.84
C VAL A 172 -8.16 -6.19 7.22
N TRP A 173 -6.95 -6.77 7.24
CA TRP A 173 -5.75 -6.08 7.72
C TRP A 173 -4.67 -5.88 6.65
N GLY A 174 -4.86 -6.39 5.43
CA GLY A 174 -3.79 -6.44 4.43
C GLY A 174 -2.62 -7.35 4.84
N ALA A 175 -2.67 -8.01 5.99
CA ALA A 175 -1.53 -8.72 6.55
C ALA A 175 -1.96 -9.87 7.46
N THR A 176 -1.34 -11.03 7.24
CA THR A 176 -1.37 -12.17 8.15
C THR A 176 -0.51 -11.90 9.39
N PRO A 177 -0.74 -12.61 10.52
CA PRO A 177 0.12 -12.55 11.70
C PRO A 177 1.63 -12.58 11.40
N GLY A 178 2.10 -13.49 10.54
CA GLY A 178 3.51 -13.52 10.13
C GLY A 178 3.94 -12.25 9.40
N LYS A 179 3.12 -11.71 8.50
CA LYS A 179 3.40 -10.44 7.81
C LYS A 179 3.39 -9.24 8.74
N LYS A 180 2.47 -9.20 9.71
CA LYS A 180 2.41 -8.17 10.76
C LYS A 180 3.69 -8.19 11.59
N LEU A 181 4.17 -9.36 11.98
CA LEU A 181 5.43 -9.50 12.73
C LEU A 181 6.62 -8.97 11.93
N MET A 182 6.65 -9.23 10.62
CA MET A 182 7.66 -8.71 9.71
C MET A 182 7.45 -7.25 9.28
N ARG A 183 6.44 -6.56 9.82
CA ARG A 183 6.07 -5.16 9.50
C ARG A 183 5.85 -4.92 8.01
N ILE A 184 5.19 -5.86 7.35
CA ILE A 184 4.82 -5.75 5.93
C ILE A 184 3.31 -5.98 5.76
N HIS A 185 2.73 -5.37 4.74
CA HIS A 185 1.33 -5.60 4.36
C HIS A 185 1.16 -5.57 2.84
N VAL A 186 0.06 -6.17 2.41
CA VAL A 186 -0.42 -6.20 1.03
C VAL A 186 -1.33 -5.00 0.82
N GLU A 187 -1.11 -4.29 -0.28
CA GLU A 187 -1.98 -3.23 -0.78
C GLU A 187 -2.22 -3.40 -2.29
N MET A 188 -3.21 -2.69 -2.81
CA MET A 188 -3.43 -2.60 -4.26
C MET A 188 -2.26 -1.86 -4.94
N ALA A 189 -2.03 -2.10 -6.22
CA ALA A 189 -0.96 -1.44 -6.98
C ALA A 189 -1.17 0.08 -7.15
N ASN A 190 -2.39 0.59 -6.93
CA ASN A 190 -2.67 2.02 -6.83
C ASN A 190 -2.42 2.58 -5.39
N GLY A 191 -2.12 1.72 -4.42
CA GLY A 191 -1.89 2.08 -3.01
C GLY A 191 -3.12 2.04 -2.13
N GLU A 192 -4.29 1.68 -2.68
CA GLU A 192 -5.52 1.49 -1.92
C GLU A 192 -5.47 0.23 -1.06
N LYS A 193 -6.36 0.17 -0.06
CA LYS A 193 -6.53 -1.01 0.77
C LYS A 193 -7.04 -2.18 -0.07
N LEU A 194 -6.56 -3.38 0.26
CA LEU A 194 -7.00 -4.60 -0.40
C LEU A 194 -8.48 -4.89 -0.06
N SER A 195 -9.34 -5.02 -1.07
CA SER A 195 -10.74 -5.38 -0.87
C SER A 195 -10.92 -6.90 -0.71
N TRP A 196 -12.08 -7.33 -0.21
CA TRP A 196 -12.43 -8.75 -0.10
C TRP A 196 -12.34 -9.50 -1.43
N ALA A 197 -12.87 -8.91 -2.51
CA ALA A 197 -12.85 -9.52 -3.83
C ALA A 197 -11.42 -9.72 -4.35
N PHE A 198 -10.56 -8.69 -4.21
CA PHE A 198 -9.16 -8.78 -4.59
C PHE A 198 -8.36 -9.71 -3.68
N SER A 199 -8.73 -9.84 -2.40
CA SER A 199 -8.13 -10.83 -1.49
C SER A 199 -8.41 -12.28 -1.93
N ILE A 200 -9.66 -12.59 -2.30
CA ILE A 200 -10.04 -13.91 -2.82
C ILE A 200 -9.34 -14.18 -4.14
N PHE A 201 -9.36 -13.22 -5.07
CA PHE A 201 -8.71 -13.37 -6.36
C PHE A 201 -7.19 -13.56 -6.22
N ARG A 202 -6.55 -12.79 -5.34
CA ARG A 202 -5.15 -12.97 -4.96
C ARG A 202 -4.91 -14.36 -4.38
N PHE A 203 -5.79 -14.87 -3.52
CA PHE A 203 -5.66 -16.21 -2.94
C PHE A 203 -5.75 -17.30 -4.02
N VAL A 204 -6.72 -17.22 -4.93
CA VAL A 204 -6.85 -18.17 -6.05
C VAL A 204 -5.63 -18.12 -6.98
N ALA A 205 -5.18 -16.91 -7.35
CA ALA A 205 -3.93 -16.74 -8.08
C ALA A 205 -2.72 -17.30 -7.30
N SER A 206 -2.74 -17.19 -5.97
CA SER A 206 -1.72 -17.78 -5.12
C SER A 206 -1.77 -19.31 -5.13
N ILE A 207 -2.93 -19.97 -5.27
CA ILE A 207 -3.02 -21.43 -5.40
C ILE A 207 -2.35 -21.87 -6.71
N VAL A 208 -2.64 -21.20 -7.83
CA VAL A 208 -2.03 -21.53 -9.13
C VAL A 208 -0.52 -21.36 -9.09
N THR A 209 -0.04 -20.30 -8.40
CA THR A 209 1.40 -20.02 -8.27
C THR A 209 2.09 -20.80 -7.14
N GLN A 210 1.35 -21.30 -6.15
CA GLN A 210 1.81 -22.22 -5.11
C GLN A 210 1.78 -23.67 -5.56
N ALA A 211 0.91 -24.07 -6.50
CA ALA A 211 1.05 -25.35 -7.19
C ALA A 211 2.41 -25.42 -7.93
N THR A 212 2.98 -24.27 -8.28
CA THR A 212 4.35 -24.13 -8.80
C THR A 212 5.45 -24.20 -7.72
N LEU A 213 5.14 -24.27 -6.41
CA LEU A 213 6.15 -24.47 -5.36
C LEU A 213 6.83 -25.85 -5.48
N ILE A 214 6.17 -26.84 -6.07
CA ILE A 214 6.78 -28.15 -6.40
C ILE A 214 7.86 -27.99 -7.49
N PHE A 215 7.76 -26.95 -8.33
CA PHE A 215 8.77 -26.60 -9.34
C PHE A 215 9.56 -25.33 -8.93
N TYR A 216 10.27 -25.41 -7.80
CA TYR A 216 11.43 -24.54 -7.50
C TYR A 216 11.17 -23.02 -7.38
N GLY A 217 10.04 -22.58 -6.82
CA GLY A 217 9.91 -21.18 -6.39
C GLY A 217 10.05 -20.12 -7.50
N LEU A 218 10.00 -20.51 -8.78
CA LEU A 218 10.23 -19.63 -9.93
C LEU A 218 9.23 -18.46 -9.97
N GLY A 219 7.96 -18.72 -9.61
CA GLY A 219 6.93 -17.67 -9.50
C GLY A 219 7.21 -16.60 -8.43
N TYR A 220 8.10 -16.92 -7.48
CA TYR A 220 8.62 -15.98 -6.48
C TYR A 220 9.95 -15.35 -6.90
N LEU A 221 10.72 -15.94 -7.82
CA LEU A 221 11.97 -15.34 -8.30
C LEU A 221 11.73 -14.05 -9.10
N ILE A 222 10.55 -13.85 -9.68
CA ILE A 222 10.16 -12.57 -10.31
C ILE A 222 10.30 -11.40 -9.32
N VAL A 223 10.14 -11.64 -8.01
CA VAL A 223 10.34 -10.64 -6.95
C VAL A 223 11.78 -10.10 -6.91
N LEU A 224 12.76 -10.89 -7.38
CA LEU A 224 14.17 -10.49 -7.40
C LEU A 224 14.48 -9.51 -8.53
N ILE A 225 13.70 -9.51 -9.61
CA ILE A 225 13.93 -8.69 -10.81
C ILE A 225 12.94 -7.53 -10.94
N ASP A 226 11.71 -7.64 -10.41
CA ASP A 226 10.72 -6.57 -10.49
C ASP A 226 11.10 -5.38 -9.59
N PRO A 227 11.13 -4.14 -10.10
CA PRO A 227 11.43 -2.94 -9.31
C PRO A 227 10.47 -2.72 -8.13
N GLN A 228 9.22 -3.20 -8.24
CA GLN A 228 8.22 -3.16 -7.17
C GLN A 228 8.18 -4.43 -6.32
N LYS A 229 9.10 -5.37 -6.58
CA LYS A 229 9.24 -6.66 -5.88
C LYS A 229 7.94 -7.46 -5.84
N ARG A 230 7.19 -7.48 -6.94
CA ARG A 230 5.92 -8.22 -7.10
C ARG A 230 6.18 -9.68 -7.48
N ALA A 231 5.43 -10.59 -6.85
CA ALA A 231 5.39 -12.00 -7.24
C ALA A 231 4.38 -12.22 -8.39
N LEU A 232 4.38 -13.40 -9.02
CA LEU A 232 3.46 -13.67 -10.14
C LEU A 232 1.97 -13.46 -9.76
N HIS A 233 1.55 -13.93 -8.57
CA HIS A 233 0.18 -13.69 -8.09
C HIS A 233 -0.09 -12.21 -7.75
N ASP A 234 0.95 -11.44 -7.41
CA ASP A 234 0.82 -10.00 -7.18
C ASP A 234 0.52 -9.27 -8.49
N PHE A 235 1.16 -9.68 -9.59
CA PHE A 235 0.88 -9.16 -10.94
C PHE A 235 -0.55 -9.47 -11.38
N ILE A 236 -0.94 -10.74 -11.27
CA ILE A 236 -2.29 -11.19 -11.65
C ILE A 236 -3.33 -10.40 -10.86
N ALA A 237 -3.15 -10.31 -9.53
CA ALA A 237 -4.10 -9.63 -8.65
C ALA A 237 -3.96 -8.11 -8.58
N GLN A 238 -3.03 -7.49 -9.34
CA GLN A 238 -2.72 -6.06 -9.27
C GLN A 238 -2.45 -5.56 -7.85
N THR A 239 -1.67 -6.32 -7.09
CA THR A 239 -1.30 -6.03 -5.71
C THR A 239 0.21 -5.90 -5.56
N ARG A 240 0.66 -5.44 -4.39
CA ARG A 240 2.07 -5.40 -4.01
C ARG A 240 2.20 -5.50 -2.50
N VAL A 241 3.42 -5.76 -2.02
CA VAL A 241 3.71 -5.81 -0.59
C VAL A 241 4.72 -4.74 -0.24
N VAL A 242 4.37 -3.94 0.77
CA VAL A 242 5.15 -2.80 1.23
C VAL A 242 5.49 -2.95 2.70
N HIS A 243 6.59 -2.33 3.11
CA HIS A 243 6.90 -2.14 4.53
C HIS A 243 5.97 -1.09 5.13
N ASN A 244 5.56 -1.32 6.37
CA ASN A 244 4.87 -0.31 7.16
C ASN A 244 5.82 0.88 7.39
N ALA A 245 5.28 2.10 7.40
CA ALA A 245 6.05 3.27 7.77
C ALA A 245 6.60 3.06 9.19
N ILE A 246 7.89 3.34 9.39
CA ILE A 246 8.45 3.40 10.73
C ILE A 246 7.85 4.66 11.35
N GLU A 247 6.88 4.50 12.25
CA GLU A 247 6.54 5.59 13.18
C GLU A 247 7.83 5.94 13.92
N GLN A 248 8.46 7.06 13.55
CA GLN A 248 9.45 7.66 14.40
C GLN A 248 8.68 8.08 15.65
N LYS A 249 8.74 7.27 16.70
CA LYS A 249 8.36 7.71 18.03
C LYS A 249 9.20 8.93 18.31
N GLU A 250 8.59 10.11 18.29
CA GLU A 250 9.18 11.33 18.82
C GLU A 250 9.75 10.97 20.19
N LYS A 251 11.08 11.04 20.31
CA LYS A 251 11.71 11.06 21.62
C LYS A 251 11.17 12.30 22.29
N LYS A 252 10.14 12.15 23.11
CA LYS A 252 9.87 13.10 24.19
C LYS A 252 11.07 12.96 25.14
N GLU A 253 12.08 13.79 24.89
CA GLU A 253 13.11 14.06 25.89
C GLU A 253 12.38 14.58 27.13
N VAL A 254 12.58 13.86 28.23
CA VAL A 254 12.13 14.20 29.58
C VAL A 254 13.23 15.01 30.24
#